data_AF-A0A8T4VPN7-F1
#
_entry.id   AF-A0A8T4VPN7-F1
#
_cell.length_a   1.000
_cell.length_b   1.000
_cell.length_c   1.000
_cell.angle_alpha   90.00
_cell.angle_beta   90.00
_cell.angle_gamma   90.00
#
_symmetry.space_group_name_H-M   'P 1'
#
loop_
_entity.id
_entity.type
_entity.pdbx_description
1 polymer ?
#
loop_
_entity_poly.entity_id
_entity_poly.type
_entity_poly.pdbx_seq_one_letter_code
_entity_poly.pdbx_strand_id
1 'polypeptide(L)'
;MTIVLEKLLTQALEDIGFGNGGEHVIYQLHLEEVNLREMPPPYQAQLKNRAFDLMMNEIPGRLNRKFEGQLIRPFGARELDGKDPSLYKILFETYCNATFWSEYHSPFSMRLWTGESGFIVAVAQLGQGFNAIDIDRSKKIQNAGCGFDMFRTQQGYEVFFDNPVDARTVYVMHRMSNPLEGPSEDVLATIEMFKKLRQPTQ
;
A
#
# COMPACT_ATOMS: atom_id res chain seq x y z
N MET A 1 11.71 2.30 -6.47
CA MET A 1 10.77 2.75 -5.44
C MET A 1 11.41 3.91 -4.71
N THR A 2 10.64 4.93 -4.33
CA THR A 2 11.19 6.16 -3.74
C THR A 2 10.44 6.46 -2.45
N ILE A 3 11.15 6.49 -1.32
CA ILE A 3 10.65 7.15 -0.11
C ILE A 3 10.77 8.65 -0.36
N VAL A 4 9.66 9.37 -0.36
CA VAL A 4 9.62 10.80 -0.71
C VAL A 4 9.23 11.60 0.53
N LEU A 5 10.22 11.95 1.34
CA LEU A 5 10.00 12.58 2.64
C LEU A 5 9.30 13.94 2.53
N GLU A 6 9.52 14.69 1.46
CA GLU A 6 8.96 16.05 1.31
C GLU A 6 7.59 16.07 0.61
N LYS A 7 7.04 14.90 0.25
CA LYS A 7 5.79 14.82 -0.51
C LYS A 7 4.58 15.10 0.37
N LEU A 8 3.74 16.03 -0.07
CA LEU A 8 2.48 16.34 0.58
C LEU A 8 1.34 15.47 0.02
N LEU A 9 0.34 15.18 0.86
CA LEU A 9 -0.85 14.44 0.42
C LEU A 9 -1.59 15.19 -0.71
N THR A 10 -1.66 16.52 -0.67
CA THR A 10 -2.30 17.32 -1.73
C THR A 10 -1.64 17.10 -3.09
N GLN A 11 -0.30 17.13 -3.14
CA GLN A 11 0.47 16.84 -4.34
C GLN A 11 0.24 15.40 -4.81
N ALA A 12 0.23 14.43 -3.88
CA ALA A 12 -0.05 13.04 -4.22
C ALA A 12 -1.47 12.84 -4.79
N LEU A 13 -2.47 13.55 -4.27
CA LEU A 13 -3.85 13.50 -4.77
C LEU A 13 -3.95 14.08 -6.19
N GLU A 14 -3.24 15.15 -6.48
CA GLU A 14 -3.11 15.70 -7.84
C GLU A 14 -2.45 14.69 -8.77
N ASP A 15 -1.34 14.07 -8.34
CA ASP A 15 -0.58 13.08 -9.12
C ASP A 15 -1.40 11.86 -9.56
N ILE A 16 -2.38 11.44 -8.75
CA ILE A 16 -3.26 10.31 -9.10
C ILE A 16 -4.51 10.74 -9.88
N GLY A 17 -4.69 12.05 -10.15
CA GLY A 17 -5.89 12.58 -10.80
C GLY A 17 -7.13 12.49 -9.92
N PHE A 18 -7.02 12.77 -8.62
CA PHE A 18 -8.14 12.65 -7.67
C PHE A 18 -9.24 13.72 -7.89
N GLY A 19 -8.88 14.91 -8.37
CA GLY A 19 -9.82 16.03 -8.54
C GLY A 19 -10.96 15.78 -9.54
N ASN A 20 -10.82 14.82 -10.45
CA ASN A 20 -11.77 14.51 -11.52
C ASN A 20 -12.74 13.37 -11.11
N GLY A 21 -13.40 13.51 -9.97
CA GLY A 21 -14.36 12.49 -9.48
C GLY A 21 -13.69 11.29 -8.81
N GLY A 22 -12.57 11.53 -8.11
CA GLY A 22 -11.92 10.51 -7.29
C GLY A 22 -12.80 10.00 -6.14
N GLU A 23 -12.53 8.78 -5.70
CA GLU A 23 -13.21 8.13 -4.58
C GLU A 23 -12.29 8.05 -3.36
N HIS A 24 -12.80 8.45 -2.18
CA HIS A 24 -12.10 8.29 -0.92
C HIS A 24 -12.89 7.39 0.02
N VAL A 25 -12.26 6.30 0.46
CA VAL A 25 -12.83 5.30 1.38
C VAL A 25 -12.01 5.26 2.65
N ILE A 26 -12.68 5.25 3.80
CA ILE A 26 -12.05 5.11 5.12
C ILE A 26 -12.49 3.78 5.73
N TYR A 27 -11.51 2.97 6.11
CA TYR A 27 -11.68 1.73 6.82
C TYR A 27 -11.23 1.92 8.27
N GLN A 28 -12.20 2.06 9.17
CA GLN A 28 -11.92 2.18 10.60
C GLN A 28 -11.47 0.81 11.15
N LEU A 29 -10.38 0.80 11.93
CA LEU A 29 -9.86 -0.40 12.57
C LEU A 29 -10.05 -0.32 14.08
N HIS A 30 -9.30 0.54 14.75
CA HIS A 30 -9.32 0.70 16.20
C HIS A 30 -9.59 2.16 16.54
N LEU A 31 -10.59 2.44 17.38
CA LEU A 31 -10.97 3.81 17.77
C LEU A 31 -10.49 4.18 19.17
N GLU A 32 -10.03 3.21 19.95
CA GLU A 32 -9.70 3.42 21.35
C GLU A 32 -8.24 3.87 21.49
N GLU A 33 -8.00 4.80 22.40
CA GLU A 33 -6.66 5.24 22.81
C GLU A 33 -6.15 4.32 23.92
N VAL A 34 -6.15 3.02 23.65
CA VAL A 34 -5.73 1.97 24.59
C VAL A 34 -4.69 1.11 23.90
N ASN A 35 -3.66 0.71 24.65
CA ASN A 35 -2.63 -0.15 24.09
C ASN A 35 -3.25 -1.50 23.70
N LEU A 36 -3.12 -1.90 22.43
CA LEU A 36 -3.71 -3.14 21.93
C LEU A 36 -3.26 -4.38 22.73
N ARG A 37 -2.05 -4.34 23.31
CA ARG A 37 -1.51 -5.44 24.13
C ARG A 37 -2.25 -5.61 25.45
N GLU A 38 -2.93 -4.58 25.93
CA GLU A 38 -3.74 -4.60 27.16
C GLU A 38 -5.17 -5.07 26.90
N MET A 39 -5.60 -5.11 25.63
CA MET A 39 -6.94 -5.56 25.25
C MET A 39 -7.07 -7.09 25.31
N PRO A 40 -8.29 -7.63 25.50
CA PRO A 40 -8.50 -9.08 25.50
C PRO A 40 -8.03 -9.76 24.20
N PRO A 41 -7.43 -10.97 24.26
CA PRO A 41 -6.94 -11.65 23.05
C PRO A 41 -7.97 -11.81 21.91
N PRO A 42 -9.27 -12.07 22.18
CA PRO A 42 -10.28 -12.11 21.11
C PRO A 42 -10.43 -10.78 20.37
N TYR A 43 -10.31 -9.64 21.07
CA TYR A 43 -10.39 -8.32 20.47
C TYR A 43 -9.16 -8.04 19.59
N GLN A 44 -7.96 -8.37 20.09
CA GLN A 44 -6.72 -8.27 19.31
C GLN A 44 -6.78 -9.09 18.01
N ALA A 45 -7.30 -10.33 18.11
CA ALA A 45 -7.45 -11.21 16.97
C ALA A 45 -8.45 -10.65 15.94
N GLN A 46 -9.58 -10.09 16.39
CA GLN A 46 -10.57 -9.47 15.50
C GLN A 46 -9.98 -8.29 14.71
N LEU A 47 -9.25 -7.39 15.38
CA LEU A 47 -8.61 -6.25 14.72
C LEU A 47 -7.56 -6.69 13.70
N LYS A 48 -6.70 -7.65 14.07
CA LYS A 48 -5.69 -8.20 13.17
C LYS A 48 -6.33 -8.88 11.95
N ASN A 49 -7.36 -9.69 12.18
CA ASN A 49 -8.09 -10.36 11.09
C ASN A 49 -8.76 -9.35 10.17
N ARG A 50 -9.33 -8.26 10.72
CA ARG A 50 -9.92 -7.18 9.93
C ARG A 50 -8.87 -6.50 9.05
N ALA A 51 -7.72 -6.13 9.62
CA ALA A 51 -6.64 -5.52 8.87
C ALA A 51 -6.12 -6.42 7.73
N PHE A 52 -5.99 -7.72 7.99
CA PHE A 52 -5.60 -8.69 6.97
C PHE A 52 -6.63 -8.84 5.86
N ASP A 53 -7.91 -8.90 6.20
CA ASP A 53 -8.98 -8.96 5.19
C ASP A 53 -8.97 -7.71 4.29
N LEU A 54 -8.75 -6.52 4.86
CA LEU A 54 -8.60 -5.29 4.08
C LEU A 54 -7.43 -5.36 3.09
N MET A 55 -6.25 -5.75 3.56
CA MET A 55 -5.04 -5.79 2.74
C MET A 55 -5.02 -6.92 1.70
N MET A 56 -5.66 -8.05 2.01
CA MET A 56 -5.65 -9.23 1.14
C MET A 56 -6.81 -9.26 0.14
N ASN A 57 -7.98 -8.73 0.53
CA ASN A 57 -9.23 -8.92 -0.22
C ASN A 57 -9.87 -7.59 -0.60
N GLU A 58 -10.26 -6.75 0.36
CA GLU A 58 -11.12 -5.60 0.04
C GLU A 58 -10.42 -4.53 -0.79
N ILE A 59 -9.23 -4.07 -0.36
CA ILE A 59 -8.48 -3.03 -1.07
C ILE A 59 -8.02 -3.55 -2.44
N PRO A 60 -7.35 -4.71 -2.56
CA PRO A 60 -7.01 -5.26 -3.88
C PRO A 60 -8.23 -5.49 -4.77
N GLY A 61 -9.32 -6.02 -4.22
CA GLY A 61 -10.55 -6.28 -4.99
C GLY A 61 -11.20 -5.01 -5.53
N ARG A 62 -11.20 -3.91 -4.75
CA ARG A 62 -11.69 -2.61 -5.21
C ARG A 62 -10.80 -2.04 -6.31
N LEU A 63 -9.48 -2.08 -6.12
CA LEU A 63 -8.51 -1.58 -7.10
C LEU A 63 -8.55 -2.37 -8.41
N ASN A 64 -8.66 -3.71 -8.33
CA ASN A 64 -8.80 -4.57 -9.51
C ASN A 64 -10.04 -4.24 -10.33
N ARG A 65 -11.16 -3.89 -9.69
CA ARG A 65 -12.38 -3.45 -10.40
C ARG A 65 -12.21 -2.05 -11.00
N LYS A 66 -11.63 -1.10 -10.26
CA LYS A 66 -11.44 0.27 -10.75
C LYS A 66 -10.53 0.32 -11.97
N PHE A 67 -9.44 -0.41 -11.90
CA PHE A 67 -8.35 -0.37 -12.88
C PHE A 67 -8.35 -1.60 -13.80
N GLU A 68 -9.52 -2.24 -13.96
CA GLU A 68 -9.69 -3.32 -14.92
C GLU A 68 -9.27 -2.85 -16.32
N GLY A 69 -8.45 -3.67 -17.00
CA GLY A 69 -7.90 -3.33 -18.31
C GLY A 69 -6.67 -2.41 -18.31
N GLN A 70 -6.33 -1.76 -17.19
CA GLN A 70 -5.09 -0.98 -17.03
C GLN A 70 -3.98 -1.78 -16.33
N LEU A 71 -4.35 -2.80 -15.55
CA LEU A 71 -3.42 -3.65 -14.82
C LEU A 71 -2.83 -4.73 -15.73
N ILE A 72 -1.50 -4.86 -15.74
CA ILE A 72 -0.80 -6.00 -16.39
C ILE A 72 -1.19 -7.31 -15.70
N ARG A 73 -1.23 -7.29 -14.36
CA ARG A 73 -1.67 -8.40 -13.51
C ARG A 73 -2.58 -7.85 -12.42
N PRO A 74 -3.70 -8.52 -12.09
CA PRO A 74 -4.52 -8.12 -10.96
C PRO A 74 -3.74 -8.24 -9.65
N PHE A 75 -4.01 -7.37 -8.70
CA PHE A 75 -3.44 -7.44 -7.35
C PHE A 75 -3.98 -8.66 -6.58
N GLY A 76 -3.13 -9.24 -5.74
CA GLY A 76 -3.52 -10.32 -4.83
C GLY A 76 -2.55 -10.47 -3.66
N ALA A 77 -2.87 -11.36 -2.71
CA ALA A 77 -2.00 -11.60 -1.56
C ALA A 77 -0.85 -12.57 -1.84
N ARG A 78 -0.95 -13.36 -2.91
CA ARG A 78 0.03 -14.38 -3.30
C ARG A 78 0.22 -14.34 -4.81
N GLU A 79 1.41 -14.74 -5.25
CA GLU A 79 1.69 -15.01 -6.67
C GLU A 79 1.06 -16.35 -7.07
N LEU A 80 -0.26 -16.42 -6.94
CA LEU A 80 -1.10 -17.52 -7.41
C LEU A 80 -1.97 -16.97 -8.52
N ASP A 81 -2.22 -17.79 -9.54
CA ASP A 81 -3.10 -17.48 -10.66
C ASP A 81 -2.72 -16.18 -11.42
N GLY A 82 -1.42 -15.87 -11.47
CA GLY A 82 -0.91 -14.69 -12.16
C GLY A 82 -1.21 -13.37 -11.47
N LYS A 83 -1.51 -13.35 -10.17
CA LYS A 83 -1.70 -12.13 -9.38
C LYS A 83 -0.38 -11.51 -8.94
N ASP A 84 -0.34 -10.18 -8.85
CA ASP A 84 0.80 -9.44 -8.32
C ASP A 84 0.70 -9.28 -6.78
N PRO A 85 1.62 -9.86 -5.99
CA PRO A 85 1.65 -9.70 -4.55
C PRO A 85 2.26 -8.39 -4.05
N SER A 86 2.77 -7.53 -4.95
CA SER A 86 3.49 -6.30 -4.59
C SER A 86 2.67 -5.39 -3.66
N LEU A 87 1.38 -5.20 -3.98
CA LEU A 87 0.47 -4.40 -3.18
C LEU A 87 0.31 -4.97 -1.77
N TYR A 88 0.08 -6.27 -1.64
CA TYR A 88 -0.04 -6.89 -0.31
C TYR A 88 1.24 -6.74 0.51
N LYS A 89 2.41 -6.96 -0.10
CA LYS A 89 3.71 -6.85 0.59
C LYS A 89 3.96 -5.44 1.10
N ILE A 90 3.70 -4.42 0.28
CA ILE A 90 3.90 -3.02 0.69
C ILE A 90 2.90 -2.60 1.77
N LEU A 91 1.63 -3.01 1.65
CA LEU A 91 0.62 -2.70 2.66
C LEU A 91 0.91 -3.39 3.99
N PHE A 92 1.39 -4.63 3.96
CA PHE A 92 1.79 -5.36 5.14
C PHE A 92 2.97 -4.70 5.87
N GLU A 93 4.00 -4.26 5.14
CA GLU A 93 5.10 -3.48 5.75
C GLU A 93 4.59 -2.17 6.36
N THR A 94 3.68 -1.49 5.66
CA THR A 94 3.08 -0.24 6.12
C THR A 94 2.30 -0.45 7.42
N TYR A 95 1.48 -1.50 7.46
CA TYR A 95 0.76 -1.93 8.65
C TYR A 95 1.71 -2.26 9.80
N CYS A 96 2.75 -3.04 9.56
CA CYS A 96 3.73 -3.40 10.57
C CYS A 96 4.42 -2.16 11.15
N ASN A 97 4.92 -1.24 10.31
CA ASN A 97 5.57 -0.03 10.80
C ASN A 97 4.60 0.84 11.62
N ALA A 98 3.37 1.08 11.15
CA ALA A 98 2.37 1.83 11.91
C ALA A 98 1.97 1.12 13.23
N THR A 99 2.03 -0.21 13.29
CA THR A 99 1.78 -0.97 14.51
C THR A 99 2.97 -0.90 15.48
N PHE A 100 4.20 -1.01 14.97
CA PHE A 100 5.38 -1.07 15.84
C PHE A 100 5.74 0.28 16.44
N TRP A 101 5.57 1.35 15.68
CA TRP A 101 5.94 2.70 16.07
C TRP A 101 4.77 3.50 16.66
N SER A 102 3.56 2.93 16.74
CA SER A 102 2.44 3.55 17.45
C SER A 102 2.54 3.35 18.96
N GLU A 103 2.18 4.40 19.68
CA GLU A 103 1.99 4.38 21.13
C GLU A 103 1.04 3.26 21.58
N TYR A 104 -0.05 3.05 20.81
CA TYR A 104 -1.08 2.06 21.13
C TYR A 104 -0.87 0.69 20.47
N HIS A 105 0.25 0.49 19.77
CA HIS A 105 0.56 -0.75 19.04
C HIS A 105 -0.56 -1.25 18.11
N SER A 106 -1.25 -0.32 17.44
CA SER A 106 -2.37 -0.63 16.55
C SER A 106 -2.62 0.51 15.57
N PRO A 107 -2.84 0.21 14.28
CA PRO A 107 -3.37 1.18 13.34
C PRO A 107 -4.81 1.55 13.70
N PHE A 108 -5.08 2.85 13.61
CA PHE A 108 -6.40 3.42 13.85
C PHE A 108 -7.31 3.24 12.63
N SER A 109 -6.78 3.55 11.44
CA SER A 109 -7.55 3.48 10.19
C SER A 109 -6.66 3.15 9.00
N MET A 110 -7.24 2.49 8.01
CA MET A 110 -6.72 2.48 6.64
C MET A 110 -7.57 3.39 5.77
N ARG A 111 -6.97 4.09 4.82
CA ARG A 111 -7.68 4.97 3.89
C ARG A 111 -7.25 4.69 2.47
N LEU A 112 -8.17 4.79 1.52
CA LEU A 112 -7.91 4.59 0.11
C LEU A 112 -8.45 5.78 -0.67
N TRP A 113 -7.57 6.48 -1.39
CA TRP A 113 -7.93 7.44 -2.41
C TRP A 113 -7.69 6.82 -3.78
N THR A 114 -8.68 6.94 -4.65
CA THR A 114 -8.64 6.38 -6.00
C THR A 114 -8.92 7.49 -6.98
N GLY A 115 -7.94 7.82 -7.82
CA GLY A 115 -8.06 8.80 -8.88
C GLY A 115 -8.14 8.14 -10.27
N GLU A 116 -8.06 8.95 -11.32
CA GLU A 116 -8.07 8.47 -12.70
C GLU A 116 -6.78 7.74 -13.08
N SER A 117 -5.65 8.18 -12.55
CA SER A 117 -4.31 7.74 -12.95
C SER A 117 -3.55 7.00 -11.84
N GLY A 118 -4.22 6.63 -10.75
CA GLY A 118 -3.55 5.98 -9.64
C GLY A 118 -4.39 5.90 -8.37
N PHE A 119 -3.73 5.44 -7.32
CA PHE A 119 -4.32 5.34 -5.99
C PHE A 119 -3.30 5.63 -4.89
N ILE A 120 -3.81 6.00 -3.72
CA ILE A 120 -3.05 6.14 -2.48
C ILE A 120 -3.74 5.30 -1.41
N VAL A 121 -2.97 4.46 -0.72
CA VAL A 121 -3.41 3.82 0.52
C VAL A 121 -2.66 4.46 1.67
N ALA A 122 -3.36 4.83 2.74
CA ALA A 122 -2.75 5.27 3.98
C ALA A 122 -3.04 4.30 5.11
N VAL A 123 -2.06 4.13 6.01
CA VAL A 123 -2.26 3.52 7.32
C VAL A 123 -1.93 4.57 8.37
N ALA A 124 -2.93 4.93 9.17
CA ALA A 124 -2.82 5.95 10.20
C ALA A 124 -2.84 5.31 11.60
N GLN A 125 -2.09 5.90 12.53
CA GLN A 125 -2.08 5.56 13.95
C GLN A 125 -2.53 6.75 14.81
N LEU A 126 -2.88 6.48 16.07
CA LEU A 126 -3.06 7.48 17.12
C LEU A 126 -1.81 7.55 18.02
N GLY A 127 -1.77 8.60 18.84
CA GLY A 127 -0.71 8.84 19.81
C GLY A 127 0.54 9.49 19.23
N GLN A 128 1.67 9.28 19.90
CA GLN A 128 2.98 9.76 19.47
C GLN A 128 3.37 9.17 18.11
N GLY A 129 3.82 10.02 17.18
CA GLY A 129 4.36 9.58 15.89
C GLY A 129 5.81 9.12 15.98
N PHE A 130 6.42 8.85 14.83
CA PHE A 130 7.81 8.44 14.74
C PHE A 130 8.63 9.26 13.75
N ASN A 131 9.93 9.37 13.99
CA ASN A 131 10.83 10.05 13.07
C ASN A 131 11.20 9.13 11.90
N ALA A 132 10.47 9.24 10.80
CA ALA A 132 10.69 8.48 9.57
C ALA A 132 12.05 8.81 8.93
N ILE A 133 12.53 10.06 9.06
CA ILE A 133 13.85 10.47 8.55
C ILE A 133 14.95 9.69 9.29
N ASP A 134 14.86 9.62 10.61
CA ASP A 134 15.84 8.92 11.43
C ASP A 134 15.81 7.41 11.15
N ILE A 135 14.62 6.81 11.04
CA ILE A 135 14.48 5.37 10.72
C ILE A 135 15.07 5.07 9.33
N ASP A 136 14.75 5.88 8.32
CA ASP A 136 15.25 5.69 6.96
C ASP A 136 16.79 5.79 6.89
N ARG A 137 17.37 6.81 7.53
CA ARG A 137 18.83 7.04 7.53
C ARG A 137 19.58 6.01 8.34
N SER A 138 19.09 5.72 9.54
CA SER A 138 19.79 4.83 10.49
C SER A 138 19.54 3.35 10.21
N LYS A 139 18.54 3.03 9.38
CA LYS A 139 18.05 1.66 9.15
C LYS A 139 17.74 0.92 10.46
N LYS A 140 17.30 1.66 11.49
CA LYS A 140 17.01 1.07 12.80
C LYS A 140 15.90 0.04 12.67
N ILE A 141 16.26 -1.21 12.94
CA ILE A 141 15.34 -2.34 13.08
C ILE A 141 14.93 -2.38 14.55
N GLN A 142 13.66 -2.13 14.87
CA GLN A 142 13.10 -2.50 16.16
C GLN A 142 12.12 -3.67 15.95
N ASN A 143 12.32 -4.76 16.69
CA ASN A 143 11.36 -5.84 16.92
C ASN A 143 10.54 -6.27 15.69
N ALA A 144 11.22 -6.70 14.64
CA ALA A 144 10.66 -7.26 13.39
C ALA A 144 10.16 -6.28 12.31
N GLY A 145 10.28 -4.97 12.48
CA GLY A 145 10.18 -4.02 11.35
C GLY A 145 11.49 -3.98 10.56
N CYS A 146 11.46 -4.09 9.23
CA CYS A 146 12.68 -4.14 8.41
C CYS A 146 13.30 -2.75 8.15
N GLY A 147 13.11 -1.76 9.02
CA GLY A 147 13.70 -0.41 8.85
C GLY A 147 13.40 0.24 7.48
N PHE A 148 12.22 -0.03 6.93
CA PHE A 148 11.76 0.32 5.57
C PHE A 148 12.40 -0.46 4.41
N ASP A 149 13.14 -1.55 4.67
CA ASP A 149 13.77 -2.35 3.60
C ASP A 149 12.74 -2.96 2.65
N MET A 150 11.60 -3.45 3.17
CA MET A 150 10.56 -3.97 2.28
C MET A 150 10.03 -2.89 1.35
N PHE A 151 9.88 -1.65 1.82
CA PHE A 151 9.58 -0.54 0.94
C PHE A 151 10.64 -0.50 -0.17
N ARG A 152 11.94 -0.40 0.14
CA ARG A 152 13.03 -0.29 -0.87
C ARG A 152 12.99 -1.33 -2.00
N THR A 153 12.44 -2.52 -1.76
CA THR A 153 12.35 -3.60 -2.76
C THR A 153 11.13 -3.56 -3.68
N GLN A 154 10.04 -2.85 -3.35
CA GLN A 154 8.79 -2.89 -4.13
C GLN A 154 8.74 -1.79 -5.18
N GLN A 155 9.13 -2.10 -6.42
CA GLN A 155 9.05 -1.15 -7.54
C GLN A 155 7.60 -0.73 -7.84
N GLY A 156 7.42 0.44 -8.47
CA GLY A 156 6.11 0.97 -8.84
C GLY A 156 5.36 1.73 -7.73
N TYR A 157 5.85 1.71 -6.50
CA TYR A 157 5.25 2.46 -5.39
C TYR A 157 6.12 3.67 -4.99
N GLU A 158 5.48 4.67 -4.42
CA GLU A 158 6.11 5.73 -3.64
C GLU A 158 5.58 5.69 -2.22
N VAL A 159 6.46 5.89 -1.24
CA VAL A 159 6.09 5.93 0.18
C VAL A 159 6.39 7.32 0.72
N PHE A 160 5.44 7.94 1.41
CA PHE A 160 5.61 9.25 2.04
C PHE A 160 4.82 9.32 3.36
N PHE A 161 5.01 10.41 4.09
CA PHE A 161 4.49 10.57 5.45
C PHE A 161 3.76 11.90 5.61
N ASP A 162 2.82 11.98 6.55
CA ASP A 162 2.12 13.23 6.86
C ASP A 162 3.06 14.29 7.46
N ASN A 163 3.93 13.84 8.36
CA ASN A 163 5.01 14.64 8.92
C ASN A 163 6.25 13.73 9.15
N PRO A 164 7.31 13.79 8.33
CA PRO A 164 8.43 12.86 8.44
C PRO A 164 9.19 12.84 9.77
N VAL A 165 9.10 13.90 10.59
CA VAL A 165 9.75 13.96 11.91
C VAL A 165 8.84 13.48 13.06
N ASP A 166 7.52 13.47 12.85
CA ASP A 166 6.50 12.98 13.80
C ASP A 166 5.39 12.25 13.01
N ALA A 167 5.77 11.21 12.28
CA ALA A 167 4.90 10.55 11.32
C ALA A 167 3.82 9.76 12.05
N ARG A 168 2.56 10.04 11.74
CA ARG A 168 1.39 9.30 12.25
C ARG A 168 0.64 8.59 11.14
N THR A 169 0.95 8.94 9.90
CA THR A 169 0.36 8.32 8.72
C THR A 169 1.46 7.96 7.75
N VAL A 170 1.44 6.71 7.30
CA VAL A 170 2.28 6.24 6.19
C VAL A 170 1.39 6.12 4.97
N TYR A 171 1.79 6.77 3.88
CA TYR A 171 1.10 6.75 2.60
C TYR A 171 1.90 5.91 1.60
N VAL A 172 1.18 5.04 0.89
CA VAL A 172 1.67 4.25 -0.24
C VAL A 172 0.91 4.70 -1.47
N MET A 173 1.61 5.26 -2.46
CA MET A 173 1.02 5.70 -3.72
C MET A 173 1.50 4.83 -4.86
N HIS A 174 0.58 4.54 -5.78
CA HIS A 174 0.86 3.90 -7.05
C HIS A 174 0.23 4.72 -8.17
N ARG A 175 1.02 5.02 -9.20
CA ARG A 175 0.51 5.59 -10.45
C ARG A 175 0.33 4.46 -11.45
N MET A 176 -0.82 4.41 -12.07
CA MET A 176 -1.05 3.54 -13.21
C MET A 176 -0.22 4.09 -14.37
N SER A 177 0.46 3.21 -15.12
CA SER A 177 1.14 3.59 -16.35
C SER A 177 0.12 4.29 -17.25
N ASN A 178 0.48 5.46 -17.77
CA ASN A 178 -0.41 6.25 -18.61
C ASN A 178 -0.80 5.39 -19.84
N PRO A 179 -2.09 5.15 -20.14
CA PRO A 179 -2.48 4.40 -21.35
C PRO A 179 -2.00 5.05 -22.66
N LEU A 180 -1.51 6.30 -22.61
CA LEU A 180 -0.88 7.00 -23.72
C LEU A 180 0.57 6.56 -23.99
N GLU A 181 1.26 6.02 -22.99
CA GLU A 181 2.50 5.29 -23.18
C GLU A 181 2.11 3.83 -23.39
N GLY A 182 1.93 3.44 -24.65
CA GLY A 182 1.68 2.04 -24.99
C GLY A 182 2.66 1.10 -24.25
N PRO A 183 2.29 -0.17 -24.05
CA PRO A 183 3.17 -1.14 -23.40
C PRO A 183 4.58 -1.06 -23.99
N SER A 184 5.61 -1.02 -23.14
CA SER A 184 7.00 -1.00 -23.61
C SER A 184 7.26 -2.18 -24.55
N GLU A 185 8.26 -2.05 -25.44
CA GLU A 185 8.60 -3.14 -26.38
C GLU A 185 8.83 -4.47 -25.67
N ASP A 186 9.39 -4.47 -24.47
CA ASP A 186 9.59 -5.67 -23.64
C ASP A 186 8.27 -6.30 -23.18
N VAL A 187 7.28 -5.47 -22.83
CA VAL A 187 5.93 -5.92 -22.44
C VAL A 187 5.19 -6.47 -23.65
N LEU A 188 5.30 -5.81 -24.81
CA LEU A 188 4.75 -6.29 -26.06
C LEU A 188 5.38 -7.64 -26.49
N ALA A 189 6.70 -7.77 -26.37
CA ALA A 189 7.41 -9.01 -26.66
C ALA A 189 6.97 -10.16 -25.74
N THR A 190 6.77 -9.86 -24.47
CA THR A 190 6.27 -10.83 -23.48
C THR A 190 4.84 -11.27 -23.82
N ILE A 191 3.95 -10.33 -24.16
CA ILE A 191 2.58 -10.62 -24.59
C ILE A 191 2.58 -11.53 -25.84
N GLU A 192 3.41 -11.21 -26.83
CA GLU A 192 3.55 -12.01 -28.05
C GLU A 192 4.10 -13.42 -27.77
N MET A 193 5.06 -13.55 -26.85
CA MET A 193 5.57 -14.85 -26.43
C MET A 193 4.46 -15.73 -25.83
N PHE A 194 3.62 -15.18 -24.96
CA PHE A 194 2.50 -15.92 -24.36
C PHE A 194 1.40 -16.27 -25.38
N LYS A 195 1.14 -15.41 -26.37
CA LYS A 195 0.21 -15.75 -27.47
C LYS A 195 0.71 -16.95 -28.27
N LYS A 196 2.01 -17.00 -28.58
CA LYS A 196 2.61 -18.13 -29.32
C LYS A 196 2.54 -19.44 -28.54
N LEU A 197 2.72 -19.40 -27.22
CA LEU A 197 2.63 -20.59 -26.36
C LEU A 197 1.20 -21.13 -26.19
N ARG A 198 0.17 -20.32 -26.49
CA ARG A 198 -1.24 -20.70 -26.39
C ARG A 198 -1.84 -21.20 -27.70
N GLN A 199 -1.10 -21.16 -28.81
CA GLN A 199 -1.59 -21.78 -30.04
C GLN A 199 -1.42 -23.30 -29.93
N PRO A 200 -2.51 -24.08 -30.06
CA PRO A 200 -2.41 -25.53 -30.06
C PRO A 200 -1.54 -25.96 -31.25
N THR A 201 -0.52 -26.78 -30.97
CA THR A 201 0.32 -27.39 -32.00
C THR A 201 -0.58 -28.20 -32.93
N GLN A 202 -0.65 -27.80 -34.20
CA GLN A 202 -1.30 -28.57 -35.25
C GLN A 202 -0.50 -29.82 -35.61
#